data_AF-A0A257NJ68-F1
#
_entry.id   AF-A0A257NJ68-F1
#
_cell.length_a   1.000
_cell.length_b   1.000
_cell.length_c   1.000
_cell.angle_alpha   90.00
_cell.angle_beta   90.00
_cell.angle_gamma   90.00
#
_symmetry.space_group_name_H-M   'P 1'
#
loop_
_entity.id
_entity.type
_entity.pdbx_description
1 polymer ?
#
loop_
_entity_poly.entity_id
_entity_poly.type
_entity_poly.pdbx_seq_one_letter_code
_entity_poly.pdbx_strand_id
1 'polypeptide(L)'
;MSVAQRERAALVETMRSLGPDAATLCDGWTTRDLAAHLVIREYRPDAAPGILIPFFARHTAKTIGNAWVDLTRITLYVLLPISFVFAIFLVGQGVIQNFGG
;
A
#
# COMPACT_ATOMS: atom_id res chain seq x y z
N MET A 1 -18.57 16.48 15.94
CA MET A 1 -18.40 15.70 14.69
C MET A 1 -18.17 16.67 13.54
N SER A 2 -17.12 16.47 12.74
CA SER A 2 -16.89 17.26 11.53
C SER A 2 -17.90 16.89 10.43
N VAL A 3 -18.08 17.77 9.44
CA VAL A 3 -18.92 17.49 8.26
C VAL A 3 -18.47 16.20 7.58
N ALA A 4 -17.16 16.04 7.35
CA ALA A 4 -16.58 14.84 6.75
C ALA A 4 -16.88 13.55 7.54
N GLN A 5 -16.85 13.60 8.89
CA GLN A 5 -17.20 12.44 9.72
C GLN A 5 -18.69 12.08 9.62
N ARG A 6 -19.59 13.07 9.48
CA ARG A 6 -21.04 12.82 9.30
C ARG A 6 -21.33 12.19 7.95
N GLU A 7 -20.74 12.71 6.87
CA GLU A 7 -20.85 12.16 5.51
C GLU A 7 -20.36 10.70 5.48
N ARG A 8 -19.21 10.41 6.10
CA ARG A 8 -18.68 9.05 6.17
C ARG A 8 -19.61 8.09 6.92
N ALA A 9 -20.19 8.53 8.04
CA ALA A 9 -21.13 7.71 8.80
C ALA A 9 -22.41 7.42 7.99
N ALA A 10 -22.95 8.41 7.28
CA ALA A 10 -24.11 8.24 6.42
C ALA A 10 -23.84 7.28 5.25
N LEU A 11 -22.64 7.36 4.64
CA LEU A 11 -22.21 6.43 3.60
C LEU A 11 -22.12 5.00 4.12
N VAL A 12 -21.47 4.78 5.27
CA VAL A 12 -21.34 3.46 5.89
C VAL A 12 -22.70 2.84 6.21
N GLU A 13 -23.64 3.65 6.69
CA GLU A 13 -25.00 3.18 6.98
C GLU A 13 -25.73 2.76 5.70
N THR A 14 -25.61 3.54 4.63
CA THR A 14 -26.18 3.22 3.32
C THR A 14 -25.59 1.93 2.75
N MET A 15 -24.27 1.73 2.88
CA MET A 15 -23.61 0.51 2.43
C MET A 15 -24.04 -0.72 3.25
N ARG A 16 -24.29 -0.55 4.55
CA ARG A 16 -24.80 -1.62 5.42
C ARG A 16 -26.23 -2.01 5.10
N SER A 17 -27.09 -1.05 4.79
CA SER A 17 -28.51 -1.31 4.51
C SER A 17 -28.73 -1.99 3.16
N LEU A 18 -27.93 -1.65 2.14
CA LEU A 18 -27.99 -2.27 0.81
C LEU A 18 -27.30 -3.64 0.75
N GLY A 19 -26.35 -3.89 1.65
CA GLY A 19 -25.56 -5.10 1.67
C GLY A 19 -24.41 -5.11 0.65
N PRO A 20 -23.54 -6.13 0.73
CA PRO A 20 -22.25 -6.12 0.04
C PRO A 20 -22.32 -6.33 -1.48
N ASP A 21 -23.36 -7.00 -1.97
CA ASP A 21 -23.47 -7.39 -3.39
C ASP A 21 -24.35 -6.42 -4.21
N ALA A 22 -24.83 -5.33 -3.59
CA ALA A 22 -25.60 -4.30 -4.29
C ALA A 22 -24.74 -3.54 -5.31
N ALA A 23 -25.31 -3.26 -6.48
CA ALA A 23 -24.64 -2.53 -7.54
C ALA A 23 -24.49 -1.04 -7.16
N THR A 24 -23.33 -0.47 -7.48
CA THR A 24 -23.05 0.96 -7.30
C THR A 24 -23.22 1.71 -8.61
N LEU A 25 -23.15 3.05 -8.56
CA LEU A 25 -23.12 3.90 -9.77
C LEU A 25 -21.80 3.79 -10.54
N CYS A 26 -20.78 3.15 -9.96
CA CYS A 26 -19.57 2.80 -10.68
C CYS A 26 -19.84 1.51 -11.46
N ASP A 27 -19.83 1.59 -12.79
CA ASP A 27 -20.14 0.44 -13.64
C ASP A 27 -19.29 -0.79 -13.28
N GLY A 28 -19.98 -1.91 -13.05
CA GLY A 28 -19.38 -3.18 -12.71
C GLY A 28 -18.88 -3.30 -11.26
N TRP A 29 -19.14 -2.33 -10.38
CA TRP A 29 -18.70 -2.36 -8.98
C TRP A 29 -19.85 -2.67 -8.02
N THR A 30 -19.57 -3.56 -7.06
CA THR A 30 -20.45 -3.81 -5.93
C THR A 30 -20.14 -2.89 -4.74
N THR A 31 -21.07 -2.78 -3.79
CA THR A 31 -20.86 -2.07 -2.51
C THR A 31 -19.59 -2.55 -1.80
N ARG A 32 -19.29 -3.85 -1.87
CA ARG A 32 -18.05 -4.43 -1.32
C ARG A 32 -16.80 -3.89 -2.01
N ASP A 33 -16.81 -3.81 -3.33
CA ASP A 33 -15.66 -3.33 -4.12
C ASP A 33 -15.41 -1.84 -3.86
N LEU A 34 -16.48 -1.04 -3.83
CA LEU A 34 -16.40 0.38 -3.50
C LEU A 34 -15.91 0.61 -2.06
N ALA A 35 -16.42 -0.15 -1.09
CA ALA A 35 -15.98 -0.06 0.30
C ALA A 35 -14.50 -0.44 0.45
N ALA A 36 -14.06 -1.52 -0.21
CA ALA A 36 -12.66 -1.92 -0.24
C ALA A 36 -11.77 -0.82 -0.85
N HIS A 37 -12.21 -0.21 -1.96
CA HIS A 37 -11.49 0.87 -2.61
C HIS A 37 -11.33 2.10 -1.70
N LEU A 38 -12.41 2.53 -1.04
CA LEU A 38 -12.39 3.68 -0.14
C LEU A 38 -11.52 3.44 1.10
N VAL A 39 -11.60 2.25 1.70
CA VAL A 39 -10.77 1.88 2.86
C VAL A 39 -9.29 1.92 2.51
N ILE A 40 -8.90 1.41 1.35
CA ILE A 40 -7.49 1.39 0.92
C ILE A 40 -7.00 2.80 0.60
N ARG A 41 -7.82 3.60 -0.09
CA ARG A 41 -7.54 5.02 -0.36
C ARG A 41 -7.30 5.82 0.92
N GLU A 42 -8.07 5.58 1.98
CA GLU A 42 -8.04 6.39 3.19
C GLU A 42 -7.03 5.93 4.23
N TYR A 43 -6.77 4.62 4.35
CA TYR A 43 -5.89 4.11 5.40
C TYR A 43 -4.41 4.01 5.00
N ARG A 44 -4.05 3.71 3.73
CA ARG A 44 -2.64 3.63 3.26
C ARG A 44 -2.52 3.75 1.73
N PRO A 45 -2.16 4.93 1.17
CA PRO A 45 -1.90 5.06 -0.27
C PRO A 45 -0.73 4.17 -0.75
N ASP A 46 0.16 3.79 0.17
CA ASP A 46 1.35 2.96 -0.06
C ASP A 46 1.01 1.49 -0.39
N ALA A 47 -0.25 1.06 -0.16
CA ALA A 47 -0.72 -0.32 -0.36
C ALA A 47 -1.58 -0.51 -1.62
N ALA A 48 -1.75 0.54 -2.43
CA ALA A 48 -2.53 0.51 -3.67
C ALA A 48 -2.18 -0.61 -4.68
N PRO A 49 -0.93 -1.14 -4.77
CA PRO A 49 -0.62 -2.20 -5.74
C PRO A 49 -1.28 -3.56 -5.44
N GLY A 50 -1.67 -3.84 -4.19
CA GLY A 50 -2.25 -5.14 -3.80
C GLY A 50 -3.68 -5.39 -4.29
N ILE A 51 -4.36 -4.35 -4.79
CA ILE A 51 -5.73 -4.43 -5.32
C ILE A 51 -5.76 -4.91 -6.77
N LEU A 52 -4.69 -4.70 -7.54
CA LEU A 52 -4.67 -5.04 -8.96
C LEU A 52 -4.64 -6.56 -9.23
N ILE A 53 -4.35 -7.40 -8.22
CA ILE A 53 -4.32 -8.86 -8.40
C ILE A 53 -4.97 -9.64 -7.24
N PRO A 54 -6.31 -9.73 -7.19
CA PRO A 54 -7.03 -10.57 -6.23
C PRO A 54 -6.84 -12.09 -6.47
N PHE A 55 -6.30 -12.50 -7.63
CA PHE A 55 -6.23 -13.90 -8.04
C PHE A 55 -5.12 -14.71 -7.34
N PHE A 56 -4.03 -14.07 -6.88
CA PHE A 56 -2.92 -14.77 -6.21
C PHE A 56 -3.06 -14.89 -4.68
N ALA A 57 -4.01 -14.18 -4.06
CA ALA A 57 -4.13 -14.15 -2.60
C ALA A 57 -4.54 -15.51 -1.98
N ARG A 58 -5.24 -16.38 -2.75
CA ARG A 58 -5.81 -17.62 -2.20
C ARG A 58 -4.89 -18.85 -2.27
N HIS A 59 -3.84 -18.83 -3.08
CA HIS A 59 -2.94 -19.99 -3.25
C HIS A 59 -1.59 -19.87 -2.52
N THR A 60 -1.23 -18.69 -2.00
CA THR A 60 0.09 -18.44 -1.38
C THR A 60 0.02 -18.26 0.14
N ALA A 61 -1.14 -18.51 0.76
CA ALA A 61 -1.40 -18.21 2.17
C ALA A 61 -0.74 -19.15 3.20
N LYS A 62 0.16 -20.06 2.80
CA LYS A 62 0.82 -20.97 3.76
C LYS A 62 2.35 -20.92 3.85
N THR A 63 3.05 -20.14 3.02
CA THR A 63 4.53 -20.21 3.07
C THR A 63 5.28 -18.92 2.75
N ILE A 64 4.66 -17.86 2.21
CA ILE A 64 5.41 -16.67 1.78
C ILE A 64 4.68 -15.41 2.25
N GLY A 65 5.36 -14.59 3.07
CA GLY A 65 4.83 -13.34 3.62
C GLY A 65 4.59 -12.25 2.57
N ASN A 66 4.37 -11.02 3.02
CA ASN A 66 4.12 -9.88 2.11
C ASN A 66 5.43 -9.38 1.47
N ALA A 67 5.62 -9.68 0.18
CA ALA A 67 6.82 -9.30 -0.58
C ALA A 67 7.08 -7.79 -0.62
N TRP A 68 6.05 -6.95 -0.68
CA TRP A 68 6.22 -5.48 -0.71
C TRP A 68 6.74 -4.94 0.63
N VAL A 69 6.24 -5.50 1.72
CA VAL A 69 6.71 -5.15 3.08
C VAL A 69 8.14 -5.62 3.27
N ASP A 70 8.48 -6.81 2.78
CA ASP A 70 9.83 -7.36 2.85
C ASP A 70 10.83 -6.52 2.04
N LEU A 71 10.50 -6.20 0.78
CA LEU A 71 11.31 -5.34 -0.07
C LEU A 71 11.58 -3.96 0.56
N THR A 72 10.55 -3.35 1.15
CA THR A 72 10.67 -2.04 1.80
C THR A 72 11.53 -2.13 3.06
N ARG A 73 11.34 -3.16 3.90
CA ARG A 73 12.13 -3.34 5.13
C ARG A 73 13.59 -3.67 4.83
N ILE A 74 13.86 -4.56 3.87
CA ILE A 74 15.22 -4.89 3.44
C ILE A 74 15.91 -3.64 2.90
N THR A 75 15.23 -2.87 2.05
CA THR A 75 15.82 -1.65 1.48
C THR A 75 16.15 -0.62 2.57
N LEU A 76 15.19 -0.29 3.45
CA LEU A 76 15.36 0.78 4.43
C LEU A 76 16.26 0.40 5.62
N TYR A 77 16.17 -0.85 6.09
CA TYR A 77 16.86 -1.28 7.32
C TYR A 77 18.10 -2.14 7.11
N VAL A 78 18.30 -2.68 5.90
CA VAL A 78 19.47 -3.53 5.61
C VAL A 78 20.34 -2.87 4.54
N LEU A 79 19.80 -2.66 3.34
CA LEU A 79 20.59 -2.16 2.22
C LEU A 79 21.03 -0.71 2.42
N LEU A 80 20.13 0.19 2.82
CA LEU A 80 20.44 1.61 3.03
C LEU A 80 21.56 1.83 4.08
N PRO A 81 21.50 1.25 5.30
CA PRO A 81 22.58 1.45 6.27
C PRO A 81 23.90 0.79 5.83
N ILE A 82 23.86 -0.40 5.22
CA ILE A 82 25.07 -1.06 4.72
C ILE A 82 25.73 -0.24 3.61
N SER A 83 24.94 0.25 2.65
CA SER A 83 25.44 1.07 1.56
C SER A 83 25.97 2.42 2.03
N PHE A 84 25.39 3.01 3.08
CA PHE A 84 25.91 4.22 3.70
C PHE A 84 27.30 4.00 4.34
N VAL A 85 27.47 2.92 5.09
CA VAL A 85 28.79 2.56 5.68
C VAL A 85 29.81 2.29 4.56
N PHE A 86 29.40 1.56 3.53
CA PHE A 86 30.26 1.24 2.40
C PHE A 86 30.66 2.49 1.60
N ALA A 87 29.75 3.45 1.43
CA ALA A 87 30.05 4.73 0.79
C ALA A 87 31.13 5.50 1.56
N ILE A 88 31.04 5.56 2.89
CA ILE A 88 32.07 6.21 3.73
C ILE A 88 33.44 5.51 3.55
N PHE A 89 33.44 4.18 3.51
CA PHE A 89 34.66 3.41 3.27
C PHE A 89 35.30 3.76 1.91
N LEU A 90 34.52 3.78 0.83
CA LEU A 90 34.99 4.12 -0.51
C LEU A 90 35.52 5.55 -0.60
N VAL A 91 34.86 6.51 0.06
CA VAL A 91 35.36 7.89 0.18
C VAL A 91 36.72 7.91 0.88
N GLY A 92 36.90 7.11 1.93
CA GLY A 92 38.19 6.95 2.60
C GLY A 92 39.29 6.36 1.71
N GLN A 93 38.95 5.61 0.67
CA GLN A 93 39.88 5.11 -0.35
C GLN A 93 40.15 6.11 -1.49
N GLY A 94 39.59 7.32 -1.42
CA GLY A 94 39.76 8.36 -2.44
C GLY A 94 38.84 8.21 -3.65
N VAL A 95 37.79 7.39 -3.58
CA VAL A 95 36.78 7.30 -4.65
C VAL A 95 35.97 8.60 -4.69
N ILE A 96 35.96 9.25 -5.86
CA ILE A 96 35.26 10.52 -6.07
C ILE A 96 33.75 10.28 -6.03
N GLN A 97 33.04 11.06 -5.20
CA GLN A 97 31.58 11.04 -5.04
C GLN A 97 30.98 12.40 -5.39
N ASN A 98 31.13 12.82 -6.65
CA ASN A 98 30.61 14.10 -7.12
C ASN A 98 29.88 13.93 -8.47
N PHE A 99 29.09 14.95 -8.83
CA PHE A 99 28.39 15.01 -10.12
C PHE A 99 29.11 15.90 -11.13
N GLY A 100 30.33 16.35 -10.81
CA GLY A 100 31.15 17.19 -11.68
C GLY A 100 32.11 16.31 -12.46
N GLY A 101 32.05 16.39 -13.79
CA GLY A 101 33.02 15.72 -14.67
C GLY A 101 34.44 16.24 -14.49
#